data_AF-A0A7S0VFI5-F1
#
_entry.id   AF-A0A7S0VFI5-F1
#
_cell.length_a   1.000
_cell.length_b   1.000
_cell.length_c   1.000
_cell.angle_alpha   90.00
_cell.angle_beta   90.00
_cell.angle_gamma   90.00
#
_symmetry.space_group_name_H-M   'P 1'
#
loop_
_entity.id
_entity.type
_entity.pdbx_description
1 polymer ?
#
loop_
_entity_poly.entity_id
_entity_poly.type
_entity_poly.pdbx_seq_one_letter_code
_entity_poly.pdbx_strand_id
1 'polypeptide(L)'
;MPPSSSHKRLADRAKTAAVDESHHQSNVSSTAEEGTLNPPGHRGAKQNRPAIHRDCLHGGPPPKSRGTAVRVALFSQCIMDSHSSLNRGLQDAQRSGMAAEFAEQAVASMELNCWESFWSRPEHAKCVDEAMWTLTLSHAADAALDGNYSVSRSFIRLAMYLKAWHKLGRTEFLKALHSQPWGEDAAEVLSEMSDALHRTRTDRGTILFLQKQIGCGCMDALAGEAREEPKTGKCQFCEVQADKKKLYVCARCKKAEYCSKECQAKAWKAGHKLNCIPAGE
;
A
#
# COMPACT_ATOMS: atom_id res chain seq x y z
N MET A 1 28.19 -44.85 -28.07
CA MET A 1 26.91 -45.04 -27.35
C MET A 1 25.90 -44.06 -27.92
N PRO A 2 24.73 -44.48 -28.41
CA PRO A 2 23.73 -43.58 -28.97
C PRO A 2 22.93 -42.90 -27.84
N PRO A 3 22.49 -41.64 -28.00
CA PRO A 3 21.72 -40.93 -26.98
C PRO A 3 20.27 -41.41 -26.90
N SER A 4 19.72 -41.36 -25.68
CA SER A 4 18.44 -41.94 -25.26
C SER A 4 17.21 -41.15 -25.75
N SER A 5 16.12 -41.88 -25.91
CA SER A 5 14.83 -41.51 -26.53
C SER A 5 13.92 -40.60 -25.69
N SER A 6 14.46 -39.88 -24.70
CA SER A 6 13.68 -39.09 -23.74
C SER A 6 13.28 -37.70 -24.23
N HIS A 7 13.97 -37.16 -25.24
CA HIS A 7 13.79 -35.76 -25.69
C HIS A 7 12.77 -35.57 -26.83
N LYS A 8 12.05 -36.62 -27.26
CA LYS A 8 11.11 -36.56 -28.38
C LYS A 8 9.63 -36.44 -27.99
N ARG A 9 9.28 -36.27 -26.71
CA ARG A 9 7.88 -36.21 -26.23
C ARG A 9 7.42 -34.84 -25.69
N LEU A 10 8.18 -33.77 -25.94
CA LEU A 10 7.81 -32.40 -25.54
C LEU A 10 7.54 -31.45 -26.73
N ALA A 11 7.69 -31.90 -27.97
CA ALA A 11 7.49 -31.07 -29.17
C ALA A 11 6.11 -31.24 -29.85
N ASP A 12 5.35 -32.29 -29.53
CA ASP A 12 4.08 -32.61 -30.24
C ASP A 12 2.80 -32.20 -29.51
N ARG A 13 2.90 -31.39 -28.44
CA ARG A 13 1.73 -30.93 -27.66
C ARG A 13 1.32 -29.48 -27.90
N ALA A 14 1.86 -28.83 -28.94
CA ALA A 14 1.65 -27.42 -29.25
C ALA A 14 0.93 -27.16 -30.59
N LYS A 15 0.22 -28.15 -31.18
CA LYS A 15 -0.41 -27.99 -32.51
C LYS A 15 -1.89 -28.40 -32.64
N THR A 16 -2.64 -28.53 -31.55
CA THR A 16 -4.10 -28.74 -31.62
C THR A 16 -4.84 -27.83 -30.64
N ALA A 17 -4.91 -26.55 -30.98
CA ALA A 17 -5.85 -25.57 -30.39
C ALA A 17 -5.99 -24.39 -31.36
N ALA A 18 -6.56 -24.63 -32.54
CA ALA A 18 -6.88 -23.58 -33.51
C ALA A 18 -7.86 -24.05 -34.60
N VAL A 19 -9.02 -24.60 -34.24
CA VAL A 19 -10.21 -24.65 -35.13
C VAL A 19 -11.45 -24.73 -34.23
N ASP A 20 -12.53 -24.08 -34.67
CA ASP A 20 -13.88 -23.99 -34.07
C ASP A 20 -14.12 -22.91 -33.01
N GLU A 21 -14.23 -21.68 -33.51
CA GLU A 21 -15.08 -20.67 -32.87
C GLU A 21 -15.91 -19.96 -33.95
N SER A 22 -17.00 -20.59 -34.38
CA SER A 22 -18.07 -19.89 -35.07
C SER A 22 -19.42 -20.55 -34.80
N HIS A 23 -20.42 -19.72 -34.50
CA HIS A 23 -21.85 -20.02 -34.35
C HIS A 23 -22.34 -20.63 -33.02
N HIS A 24 -22.53 -19.78 -32.01
CA HIS A 24 -23.74 -19.84 -31.20
C HIS A 24 -24.12 -18.46 -30.65
N GLN A 25 -25.03 -17.76 -31.35
CA GLN A 25 -25.85 -16.72 -30.74
C GLN A 25 -27.04 -17.42 -30.08
N SER A 26 -27.08 -17.43 -28.76
CA SER A 26 -28.28 -17.76 -27.99
C SER A 26 -28.55 -16.65 -26.99
N ASN A 27 -29.76 -16.10 -27.10
CA ASN A 27 -30.38 -15.16 -26.19
C ASN A 27 -30.33 -15.68 -24.75
N VAL A 28 -29.69 -14.93 -23.86
CA VAL A 28 -29.90 -15.06 -22.42
C VAL A 28 -30.39 -13.71 -21.90
N SER A 29 -31.70 -13.64 -21.69
CA SER A 29 -32.33 -12.58 -20.92
C SER A 29 -32.03 -12.85 -19.44
N SER A 30 -31.22 -11.98 -18.84
CA SER A 30 -30.80 -12.07 -17.44
C SER A 30 -31.06 -10.72 -16.78
N THR A 31 -32.10 -10.66 -15.96
CA THR A 31 -32.37 -9.59 -15.01
C THR A 31 -31.36 -9.71 -13.86
N ALA A 32 -30.25 -9.00 -13.96
CA ALA A 32 -29.33 -8.81 -12.85
C ALA A 32 -29.67 -7.48 -12.15
N GLU A 33 -30.16 -7.57 -10.92
CA GLU A 33 -30.24 -6.43 -10.01
C GLU A 33 -28.81 -6.00 -9.66
N GLU A 34 -28.38 -4.88 -10.24
CA GLU A 34 -27.14 -4.18 -9.86
C GLU A 34 -27.29 -3.60 -8.44
N GLY A 35 -26.86 -4.38 -7.44
CA GLY A 35 -26.58 -3.89 -6.10
C GLY A 35 -25.36 -2.96 -6.10
N THR A 36 -25.55 -1.71 -6.53
CA THR A 36 -24.55 -0.66 -6.43
C THR A 36 -24.27 -0.35 -4.95
N LEU A 37 -23.13 -0.84 -4.45
CA LEU A 37 -22.54 -0.34 -3.22
C LEU A 37 -22.18 1.13 -3.43
N ASN A 38 -23.07 2.04 -3.01
CA ASN A 38 -22.78 3.46 -2.97
C ASN A 38 -21.49 3.68 -2.16
N PRO A 39 -20.44 4.29 -2.74
CA PRO A 39 -19.28 4.67 -1.96
C PRO A 39 -19.74 5.60 -0.83
N PRO A 40 -19.20 5.47 0.40
CA PRO A 40 -19.59 6.30 1.52
C PRO A 40 -19.50 7.78 1.09
N GLY A 41 -20.64 8.46 1.13
CA GLY A 41 -20.83 9.77 0.54
C GLY A 41 -19.71 10.72 0.92
N HIS A 42 -18.92 11.13 -0.08
CA HIS A 42 -18.04 12.29 0.02
C HIS A 42 -18.93 13.49 0.34
N ARG A 43 -19.01 13.86 1.62
CA ARG A 43 -19.81 15.02 2.07
C ARG A 43 -19.27 16.25 1.35
N GLY A 44 -20.17 16.95 0.67
CA GLY A 44 -19.90 18.20 -0.05
C GLY A 44 -19.49 19.34 0.88
N ALA A 45 -18.27 19.28 1.41
CA ALA A 45 -17.65 20.38 2.11
C ALA A 45 -17.34 21.50 1.11
N LYS A 46 -17.92 22.67 1.37
CA LYS A 46 -17.84 23.86 0.53
C LYS A 46 -16.40 24.36 0.41
N GLN A 47 -15.84 24.15 -0.79
CA GLN A 47 -14.79 24.82 -1.59
C GLN A 47 -14.03 26.07 -1.11
N ASN A 48 -13.85 26.33 0.19
CA ASN A 48 -12.91 27.37 0.63
C ASN A 48 -11.55 26.76 0.96
N ARG A 49 -10.98 26.00 0.00
CA ARG A 49 -9.61 25.49 0.15
C ARG A 49 -8.66 26.70 0.05
N PRO A 50 -7.77 26.93 1.03
CA PRO A 50 -6.75 27.96 0.92
C PRO A 50 -5.98 27.77 -0.39
N ALA A 51 -5.55 28.87 -1.01
CA ALA A 51 -4.79 28.82 -2.25
C ALA A 51 -3.55 27.93 -2.04
N ILE A 52 -3.60 26.72 -2.59
CA ILE A 52 -2.49 25.77 -2.50
C ILE A 52 -1.33 26.42 -3.24
N HIS A 53 -0.21 26.58 -2.55
CA HIS A 53 1.02 27.11 -3.13
C HIS A 53 1.56 26.06 -4.11
N ARG A 54 1.10 26.12 -5.37
CA ARG A 54 1.39 25.14 -6.43
C ARG A 54 2.88 24.90 -6.68
N ASP A 55 3.73 25.84 -6.27
CA ASP A 55 5.19 25.76 -6.41
C ASP A 55 5.88 25.23 -5.14
N CYS A 56 5.13 24.81 -4.11
CA CYS A 56 5.72 24.24 -2.91
C CYS A 56 6.14 22.79 -3.17
N LEU A 57 7.39 22.45 -2.84
CA LEU A 57 7.92 21.10 -3.04
C LEU A 57 7.67 20.16 -1.85
N HIS A 58 6.96 20.61 -0.81
CA HIS A 58 6.63 19.81 0.38
C HIS A 58 7.81 19.03 1.01
N GLY A 59 9.03 19.57 0.95
CA GLY A 59 10.25 18.93 1.45
C GLY A 59 10.98 18.02 0.44
N GLY A 60 10.41 17.83 -0.75
CA GLY A 60 11.06 17.16 -1.87
C GLY A 60 12.23 17.97 -2.46
N PRO A 61 13.14 17.30 -3.18
CA PRO A 61 14.33 17.94 -3.75
C PRO A 61 13.95 18.96 -4.84
N PRO A 62 14.69 20.08 -4.97
CA PRO A 62 14.47 21.05 -6.04
C PRO A 62 14.51 20.40 -7.43
N PRO A 63 13.69 20.85 -8.41
CA PRO A 63 13.68 20.30 -9.76
C PRO A 63 15.04 20.34 -10.46
N LYS A 64 15.83 21.39 -10.18
CA LYS A 64 17.17 21.60 -10.76
C LYS A 64 18.28 20.84 -10.03
N SER A 65 17.97 20.13 -8.94
CA SER A 65 18.98 19.39 -8.19
C SER A 65 19.46 18.17 -8.99
N ARG A 66 20.74 17.81 -8.82
CA ARG A 66 21.34 16.69 -9.55
C ARG A 66 20.58 15.39 -9.27
N GLY A 67 20.11 14.76 -10.34
CA GLY A 67 19.39 13.48 -10.26
C GLY A 67 17.92 13.58 -9.91
N THR A 68 17.33 14.76 -9.62
CA THR A 68 15.88 14.88 -9.35
C THR A 68 15.04 14.28 -10.48
N ALA A 69 15.35 14.62 -11.74
CA ALA A 69 14.64 14.08 -12.90
C ALA A 69 14.68 12.53 -12.97
N VAL A 70 15.83 11.94 -12.65
CA VAL A 70 15.98 10.48 -12.59
C VAL A 70 15.13 9.89 -11.47
N ARG A 71 15.13 10.51 -10.28
CA ARG A 71 14.31 10.05 -9.15
C ARG A 71 12.82 10.12 -9.45
N VAL A 72 12.35 11.22 -10.04
CA VAL A 72 10.95 11.39 -10.49
C VAL A 72 10.56 10.32 -11.51
N ALA A 73 11.44 10.04 -12.48
CA ALA A 73 11.19 8.99 -13.47
C ALA A 73 11.10 7.59 -12.82
N LEU A 74 12.03 7.24 -11.92
CA LEU A 74 12.04 5.97 -11.21
C LEU A 74 10.83 5.81 -10.29
N PHE A 75 10.49 6.86 -9.53
CA PHE A 75 9.27 6.89 -8.71
C PHE A 75 8.04 6.65 -9.56
N SER A 76 7.88 7.40 -10.66
CA SER A 76 6.72 7.26 -11.55
C SER A 76 6.63 5.86 -12.14
N GLN A 77 7.74 5.28 -12.60
CA GLN A 77 7.78 3.92 -13.12
C GLN A 77 7.40 2.89 -12.05
N CYS A 78 7.95 3.00 -10.83
CA CYS A 78 7.64 2.11 -9.73
C CYS A 78 6.14 2.11 -9.40
N ILE A 79 5.51 3.29 -9.37
CA ILE A 79 4.07 3.44 -9.12
C ILE A 79 3.24 2.83 -10.25
N MET A 80 3.60 3.07 -11.51
CA MET A 80 2.90 2.48 -12.67
C MET A 80 2.98 0.95 -12.69
N ASP A 81 4.17 0.39 -12.41
CA ASP A 81 4.40 -1.05 -12.35
C ASP A 81 3.62 -1.70 -11.19
N SER A 82 3.62 -1.04 -10.03
CA SER A 82 2.88 -1.48 -8.85
C SER A 82 1.37 -1.48 -9.11
N HIS A 83 0.84 -0.38 -9.64
CA HIS A 83 -0.58 -0.25 -9.96
C HIS A 83 -1.03 -1.28 -11.01
N SER A 84 -0.22 -1.48 -12.07
CA SER A 84 -0.50 -2.49 -13.09
C SER A 84 -0.51 -3.91 -12.51
N SER A 85 0.42 -4.22 -11.60
CA SER A 85 0.50 -5.51 -10.94
C SER A 85 -0.66 -5.76 -9.99
N LEU A 86 -1.06 -4.74 -9.23
CA LEU A 86 -2.24 -4.80 -8.35
C LEU A 86 -3.52 -5.02 -9.14
N ASN A 87 -3.73 -4.27 -10.23
CA ASN A 87 -4.94 -4.42 -11.05
C ASN A 87 -5.07 -5.83 -11.63
N ARG A 88 -3.96 -6.44 -12.06
CA ARG A 88 -3.95 -7.85 -12.48
C ARG A 88 -4.31 -8.79 -11.32
N GLY A 89 -3.69 -8.61 -10.17
CA GLY A 89 -3.97 -9.41 -8.97
C GLY A 89 -5.44 -9.35 -8.52
N LEU A 90 -6.02 -8.15 -8.54
CA LEU A 90 -7.44 -7.96 -8.23
C LEU A 90 -8.33 -8.68 -9.23
N GLN A 91 -8.05 -8.56 -10.54
CA GLN A 91 -8.80 -9.26 -11.58
C GLN A 91 -8.71 -10.79 -11.42
N ASP A 92 -7.53 -11.32 -11.12
CA ASP A 92 -7.31 -12.75 -10.90
C ASP A 92 -8.03 -13.25 -9.63
N ALA A 93 -8.00 -12.47 -8.54
CA ALA A 93 -8.72 -12.76 -7.31
C ALA A 93 -10.25 -12.79 -7.52
N GLN A 94 -10.78 -11.81 -8.28
CA GLN A 94 -12.18 -11.75 -8.66
C GLN A 94 -12.60 -12.98 -9.48
N ARG A 95 -11.81 -13.35 -10.50
CA ARG A 95 -12.06 -14.55 -11.31
C ARG A 95 -12.02 -15.84 -10.51
N SER A 96 -11.20 -15.89 -9.46
CA SER A 96 -11.03 -17.06 -8.61
C SER A 96 -12.08 -17.17 -7.49
N GLY A 97 -13.00 -16.20 -7.37
CA GLY A 97 -13.98 -16.16 -6.28
C GLY A 97 -13.34 -15.99 -4.90
N MET A 98 -12.12 -15.43 -4.83
CA MET A 98 -11.43 -15.22 -3.56
C MET A 98 -12.22 -14.18 -2.74
N ALA A 99 -12.49 -14.51 -1.47
CA ALA A 99 -13.24 -13.61 -0.59
C ALA A 99 -12.52 -12.26 -0.45
N ALA A 100 -13.26 -11.16 -0.50
CA ALA A 100 -12.75 -9.80 -0.39
C ALA A 100 -11.89 -9.58 0.87
N GLU A 101 -12.15 -10.34 1.94
CA GLU A 101 -11.39 -10.31 3.21
C GLU A 101 -9.90 -10.71 3.05
N PHE A 102 -9.50 -11.42 1.98
CA PHE A 102 -8.09 -11.72 1.68
C PHE A 102 -7.42 -10.68 0.78
N ALA A 103 -8.18 -9.75 0.21
CA ALA A 103 -7.69 -8.85 -0.82
C ALA A 103 -6.68 -7.82 -0.30
N GLU A 104 -6.88 -7.18 0.87
CA GLU A 104 -5.96 -6.12 1.34
C GLU A 104 -4.58 -6.67 1.72
N GLN A 105 -4.53 -7.79 2.46
CA GLN A 105 -3.24 -8.40 2.82
C GLN A 105 -2.51 -8.95 1.59
N ALA A 106 -3.26 -9.50 0.62
CA ALA A 106 -2.71 -9.89 -0.67
C ALA A 106 -2.18 -8.66 -1.44
N VAL A 107 -2.94 -7.56 -1.50
CA VAL A 107 -2.56 -6.30 -2.13
C VAL A 107 -1.28 -5.74 -1.50
N ALA A 108 -1.22 -5.64 -0.17
CA ALA A 108 -0.04 -5.15 0.53
C ALA A 108 1.20 -6.04 0.26
N SER A 109 1.01 -7.36 0.23
CA SER A 109 2.09 -8.31 -0.10
C SER A 109 2.53 -8.17 -1.56
N MET A 110 1.59 -7.98 -2.49
CA MET A 110 1.86 -7.76 -3.91
C MET A 110 2.57 -6.42 -4.15
N GLU A 111 2.18 -5.35 -3.45
CA GLU A 111 2.88 -4.06 -3.46
C GLU A 111 4.33 -4.23 -3.02
N LEU A 112 4.56 -4.85 -1.86
CA LEU A 112 5.90 -5.09 -1.33
C LEU A 112 6.75 -5.91 -2.29
N ASN A 113 6.22 -6.99 -2.87
CA ASN A 113 6.93 -7.80 -3.86
C ASN A 113 7.27 -6.99 -5.12
N CYS A 114 6.37 -6.11 -5.56
CA CYS A 114 6.63 -5.25 -6.71
C CYS A 114 7.75 -4.24 -6.41
N TRP A 115 7.72 -3.60 -5.25
CA TRP A 115 8.76 -2.66 -4.81
C TRP A 115 10.09 -3.37 -4.63
N GLU A 116 10.10 -4.55 -4.01
CA GLU A 116 11.32 -5.34 -3.83
C GLU A 116 11.93 -5.68 -5.19
N SER A 117 11.15 -6.20 -6.13
CA SER A 117 11.61 -6.51 -7.48
C SER A 117 12.14 -5.27 -8.21
N PHE A 118 11.43 -4.14 -8.11
CA PHE A 118 11.80 -2.90 -8.77
C PHE A 118 13.09 -2.30 -8.20
N TRP A 119 13.18 -2.13 -6.89
CA TRP A 119 14.31 -1.47 -6.23
C TRP A 119 15.53 -2.36 -6.05
N SER A 120 15.38 -3.69 -6.18
CA SER A 120 16.52 -4.63 -6.15
C SER A 120 17.41 -4.58 -7.39
N ARG A 121 16.97 -3.93 -8.48
CA ARG A 121 17.80 -3.73 -9.66
C ARG A 121 18.98 -2.80 -9.32
N PRO A 122 20.24 -3.17 -9.62
CA PRO A 122 21.41 -2.37 -9.23
C PRO A 122 21.32 -0.89 -9.65
N GLU A 123 20.78 -0.63 -10.83
CA GLU A 123 20.58 0.70 -11.39
C GLU A 123 19.53 1.55 -10.66
N HIS A 124 18.58 0.92 -9.98
CA HIS A 124 17.56 1.59 -9.16
C HIS A 124 18.01 1.71 -7.71
N ALA A 125 18.64 0.67 -7.16
CA ALA A 125 19.11 0.62 -5.78
C ALA A 125 20.05 1.79 -5.42
N LYS A 126 20.90 2.21 -6.36
CA LYS A 126 21.81 3.36 -6.18
C LYS A 126 21.08 4.71 -6.02
N CYS A 127 19.79 4.77 -6.33
CA CYS A 127 18.96 5.96 -6.19
C CYS A 127 18.11 5.93 -4.91
N VAL A 128 18.20 4.88 -4.08
CA VAL A 128 17.51 4.81 -2.80
C VAL A 128 18.31 5.59 -1.75
N ASP A 129 18.03 6.89 -1.68
CA ASP A 129 18.65 7.84 -0.77
C ASP A 129 17.60 8.74 -0.07
N GLU A 130 18.07 9.68 0.75
CA GLU A 130 17.20 10.64 1.43
C GLU A 130 16.32 11.45 0.48
N ALA A 131 16.88 11.90 -0.63
CA ALA A 131 16.15 12.67 -1.64
C ALA A 131 15.01 11.85 -2.28
N MET A 132 15.16 10.52 -2.41
CA MET A 132 14.12 9.66 -2.97
C MET A 132 12.91 9.50 -2.03
N TRP A 133 13.14 9.17 -0.75
CA TRP A 133 12.00 8.96 0.15
C TRP A 133 11.32 10.27 0.54
N THR A 134 12.05 11.40 0.59
CA THR A 134 11.46 12.74 0.75
C THR A 134 10.65 13.18 -0.47
N LEU A 135 11.13 12.93 -1.69
CA LEU A 135 10.34 13.12 -2.92
C LEU A 135 9.02 12.33 -2.87
N THR A 136 9.09 11.09 -2.40
CA THR A 136 7.91 10.23 -2.27
C THR A 136 6.89 10.81 -1.26
N LEU A 137 7.35 11.35 -0.13
CA LEU A 137 6.49 12.06 0.84
C LEU A 137 5.91 13.35 0.28
N SER A 138 6.64 14.09 -0.56
CA SER A 138 6.11 15.25 -1.26
C SER A 138 4.90 14.88 -2.11
N HIS A 139 5.02 13.84 -2.95
CA HIS A 139 3.89 13.35 -3.74
C HIS A 139 2.73 12.85 -2.87
N ALA A 140 3.01 12.27 -1.70
CA ALA A 140 1.97 11.90 -0.75
C ALA A 140 1.22 13.12 -0.19
N ALA A 141 1.91 14.25 0.01
CA ALA A 141 1.32 15.52 0.38
C ALA A 141 0.38 16.04 -0.70
N ASP A 142 0.84 16.09 -1.95
CA ASP A 142 0.06 16.56 -3.09
C ASP A 142 -1.24 15.75 -3.21
N ALA A 143 -1.13 14.42 -3.16
CA ALA A 143 -2.29 13.54 -3.19
C ALA A 143 -3.27 13.78 -2.03
N ALA A 144 -2.77 14.06 -0.81
CA ALA A 144 -3.63 14.38 0.34
C ALA A 144 -4.30 15.74 0.18
N LEU A 145 -3.58 16.75 -0.31
CA LEU A 145 -4.10 18.09 -0.58
C LEU A 145 -5.17 18.08 -1.67
N ASP A 146 -5.07 17.17 -2.64
CA ASP A 146 -6.11 16.92 -3.64
C ASP A 146 -7.30 16.12 -3.10
N GLY A 147 -7.20 15.55 -1.90
CA GLY A 147 -8.22 14.71 -1.27
C GLY A 147 -8.16 13.23 -1.70
N ASN A 148 -7.10 12.83 -2.39
CA ASN A 148 -6.87 11.45 -2.81
C ASN A 148 -6.07 10.67 -1.75
N TYR A 149 -6.72 10.40 -0.61
CA TYR A 149 -6.08 9.73 0.53
C TYR A 149 -5.69 8.27 0.28
N SER A 150 -6.31 7.60 -0.70
CA SER A 150 -5.88 6.25 -1.09
C SER A 150 -4.48 6.28 -1.70
N VAL A 151 -4.29 7.15 -2.71
CA VAL A 151 -2.99 7.34 -3.37
C VAL A 151 -1.95 7.89 -2.38
N SER A 152 -2.33 8.86 -1.56
CA SER A 152 -1.45 9.41 -0.53
C SER A 152 -0.92 8.33 0.42
N ARG A 153 -1.80 7.42 0.89
CA ARG A 153 -1.39 6.28 1.74
C ARG A 153 -0.42 5.36 0.99
N SER A 154 -0.66 5.03 -0.27
CA SER A 154 0.27 4.21 -1.06
C SER A 154 1.66 4.86 -1.18
N PHE A 155 1.72 6.17 -1.39
CA PHE A 155 2.99 6.90 -1.43
C PHE A 155 3.68 6.92 -0.06
N ILE A 156 2.95 7.09 1.05
CA ILE A 156 3.53 6.96 2.40
C ILE A 156 4.14 5.57 2.61
N ARG A 157 3.46 4.49 2.20
CA ARG A 157 4.00 3.13 2.33
C ARG A 157 5.33 2.98 1.59
N LEU A 158 5.39 3.44 0.34
CA LEU A 158 6.61 3.43 -0.45
C LEU A 158 7.71 4.30 0.18
N ALA A 159 7.36 5.48 0.69
CA ALA A 159 8.33 6.35 1.36
C ALA A 159 8.95 5.69 2.59
N MET A 160 8.14 5.02 3.41
CA MET A 160 8.64 4.32 4.60
C MET A 160 9.48 3.09 4.24
N TYR A 161 9.10 2.37 3.19
CA TYR A 161 9.91 1.29 2.62
C TYR A 161 11.28 1.80 2.18
N LEU A 162 11.34 2.89 1.40
CA LEU A 162 12.58 3.48 0.91
C LEU A 162 13.43 4.09 2.02
N LYS A 163 12.80 4.69 3.03
CA LYS A 163 13.47 5.22 4.23
C LYS A 163 14.13 4.10 5.03
N ALA A 164 13.43 2.98 5.25
CA ALA A 164 13.97 1.83 5.96
C ALA A 164 15.14 1.19 5.19
N TRP A 165 14.98 1.02 3.87
CA TRP A 165 16.07 0.56 3.00
C TRP A 165 17.28 1.48 3.07
N HIS A 166 17.08 2.80 2.98
CA HIS A 166 18.17 3.78 3.04
C HIS A 166 18.94 3.71 4.38
N LYS A 167 18.21 3.60 5.51
CA LYS A 167 18.81 3.55 6.84
C LYS A 167 19.62 2.26 7.10
N LEU A 168 19.08 1.10 6.72
CA LEU A 168 19.71 -0.20 7.00
C LEU A 168 20.68 -0.66 5.90
N GLY A 169 20.56 -0.09 4.71
CA GLY A 169 21.14 -0.64 3.49
C GLY A 169 20.35 -1.84 2.97
N ARG A 170 20.53 -2.16 1.68
CA ARG A 170 19.76 -3.18 0.96
C ARG A 170 19.78 -4.55 1.67
N THR A 171 20.96 -5.06 1.97
CA THR A 171 21.13 -6.45 2.44
C THR A 171 20.46 -6.65 3.79
N GLU A 172 20.72 -5.77 4.75
CA GLU A 172 20.12 -5.88 6.09
C GLU A 172 18.63 -5.57 6.06
N PHE A 173 18.17 -4.62 5.24
CA PHE A 173 16.75 -4.36 5.08
C PHE A 173 15.98 -5.57 4.54
N LEU A 174 16.44 -6.19 3.45
CA LEU A 174 15.77 -7.36 2.87
C LEU A 174 15.82 -8.58 3.81
N LYS A 175 16.96 -8.79 4.48
CA LYS A 175 17.08 -9.83 5.51
C LYS A 175 16.08 -9.59 6.65
N ALA A 176 15.96 -8.36 7.15
CA ALA A 176 15.01 -8.02 8.20
C ALA A 176 13.56 -8.14 7.73
N LEU A 177 13.28 -7.84 6.46
CA LEU A 177 11.94 -7.97 5.89
C LEU A 177 11.47 -9.43 5.79
N HIS A 178 12.37 -10.37 5.51
CA HIS A 178 12.02 -11.78 5.26
C HIS A 178 12.31 -12.73 6.42
N SER A 179 13.18 -12.36 7.37
CA SER A 179 13.65 -13.27 8.41
C SER A 179 13.61 -12.64 9.81
N GLN A 180 13.23 -13.46 10.79
CA GLN A 180 13.39 -13.18 12.22
C GLN A 180 14.43 -14.14 12.82
N PRO A 181 15.15 -13.73 13.88
CA PRO A 181 15.06 -12.44 14.59
C PRO A 181 15.82 -11.30 13.90
N TRP A 182 15.42 -10.07 14.22
CA TRP A 182 16.06 -8.84 13.72
C TRP A 182 17.22 -8.43 14.63
N GLY A 183 18.24 -7.77 14.08
CA GLY A 183 19.18 -7.00 14.89
C GLY A 183 18.49 -5.79 15.53
N GLU A 184 19.04 -5.27 16.63
CA GLU A 184 18.45 -4.14 17.40
C GLU A 184 18.16 -2.92 16.51
N ASP A 185 19.13 -2.52 15.67
CA ASP A 185 18.98 -1.41 14.71
C ASP A 185 17.83 -1.64 13.71
N ALA A 186 17.69 -2.87 13.19
CA ALA A 186 16.64 -3.21 12.25
C ALA A 186 15.26 -3.23 12.93
N ALA A 187 15.19 -3.65 14.19
CA ALA A 187 13.95 -3.67 14.96
C ALA A 187 13.41 -2.24 15.17
N GLU A 188 14.27 -1.28 15.50
CA GLU A 188 13.86 0.13 15.64
C GLU A 188 13.31 0.69 14.33
N VAL A 189 14.04 0.52 13.22
CA VAL A 189 13.64 1.04 11.91
C VAL A 189 12.34 0.41 11.42
N LEU A 190 12.18 -0.90 11.56
CA LEU A 190 10.95 -1.60 11.17
C LEU A 190 9.78 -1.27 12.10
N SER A 191 10.03 -1.00 13.38
CA SER A 191 9.02 -0.52 14.32
C SER A 191 8.52 0.88 13.92
N GLU A 192 9.44 1.80 13.57
CA GLU A 192 9.09 3.13 13.05
C GLU A 192 8.21 3.03 11.79
N MET A 193 8.61 2.18 10.84
CA MET A 193 7.84 1.91 9.63
C MET A 193 6.45 1.35 9.95
N SER A 194 6.37 0.32 10.80
CA SER A 194 5.09 -0.31 11.20
C SER A 194 4.14 0.70 11.86
N ASP A 195 4.65 1.52 12.77
CA ASP A 195 3.88 2.54 13.47
C ASP A 195 3.38 3.62 12.50
N ALA A 196 4.20 4.03 11.53
CA ALA A 196 3.79 4.98 10.49
C ALA A 196 2.62 4.40 9.66
N LEU A 197 2.77 3.17 9.16
CA LEU A 197 1.74 2.47 8.38
C LEU A 197 0.43 2.32 9.16
N HIS A 198 0.51 2.02 10.45
CA HIS A 198 -0.66 1.91 11.30
C HIS A 198 -1.37 3.26 11.50
N ARG A 199 -0.62 4.33 11.79
CA ARG A 199 -1.18 5.67 11.98
C ARG A 199 -1.87 6.19 10.73
N THR A 200 -1.37 5.85 9.55
CA THR A 200 -1.89 6.35 8.27
C THR A 200 -3.02 5.49 7.70
N ARG A 201 -3.67 4.61 8.47
CA ARG A 201 -4.82 3.82 7.98
C ARG A 201 -6.09 4.65 7.75
N THR A 202 -6.20 5.80 8.41
CA THR A 202 -7.34 6.74 8.31
C THR A 202 -6.91 8.03 7.63
N ASP A 203 -7.84 8.74 7.01
CA ASP A 203 -7.57 10.02 6.34
C ASP A 203 -7.02 11.04 7.34
N ARG A 204 -7.67 11.16 8.51
CA ARG A 204 -7.19 11.93 9.66
C ARG A 204 -5.75 11.59 10.03
N GLY A 205 -5.42 10.30 10.12
CA GLY A 205 -4.09 9.83 10.46
C GLY A 205 -3.04 10.14 9.38
N THR A 206 -3.40 10.00 8.11
CA THR A 206 -2.59 10.37 6.94
C THR A 206 -2.24 11.86 6.96
N ILE A 207 -3.22 12.72 7.17
CA ILE A 207 -3.03 14.18 7.24
C ILE A 207 -2.05 14.56 8.35
N LEU A 208 -2.28 14.05 9.57
CA LEU A 208 -1.45 14.39 10.73
C LEU A 208 -0.05 13.79 10.63
N PHE A 209 0.10 12.63 10.00
CA PHE A 209 1.41 12.05 9.72
C PHE A 209 2.19 12.96 8.76
N LEU A 210 1.60 13.31 7.62
CA LEU A 210 2.24 14.15 6.60
C LEU A 210 2.58 15.54 7.13
N GLN A 211 1.68 16.17 7.90
CA GLN A 211 1.95 17.46 8.54
C GLN A 211 3.16 17.42 9.49
N LYS A 212 3.45 16.27 10.11
CA LYS A 212 4.65 16.08 10.92
C LYS A 212 5.92 15.87 10.07
N GLN A 213 5.80 15.22 8.92
CA GLN A 213 6.95 14.93 8.04
C GLN A 213 7.34 16.11 7.14
N ILE A 214 6.40 16.97 6.81
CA ILE A 214 6.58 18.06 5.84
C ILE A 214 6.85 19.36 6.59
N GLY A 215 7.98 19.99 6.30
CA GLY A 215 8.40 21.23 6.98
C GLY A 215 7.69 22.51 6.53
N CYS A 216 6.78 22.45 5.54
CA CYS A 216 6.03 23.60 5.05
C CYS A 216 4.60 23.65 5.64
N GLY A 217 4.02 24.86 5.73
CA GLY A 217 2.67 25.06 6.28
C GLY A 217 1.50 24.64 5.36
N CYS A 218 1.75 24.06 4.18
CA CYS A 218 0.67 23.70 3.25
C CYS A 218 -0.32 22.67 3.83
N MET A 219 0.13 21.85 4.78
CA MET A 219 -0.72 20.87 5.45
C MET A 219 -1.48 21.45 6.66
N ASP A 220 -1.20 22.69 7.10
CA ASP A 220 -1.69 23.19 8.39
C ASP A 220 -3.21 23.37 8.42
N ALA A 221 -3.80 23.88 7.34
CA ALA A 221 -5.26 24.02 7.25
C ALA A 221 -5.95 22.65 7.34
N LEU A 222 -5.49 21.69 6.54
CA LEU A 222 -6.04 20.33 6.52
C LEU A 222 -5.81 19.62 7.86
N ALA A 223 -4.66 19.82 8.49
CA ALA A 223 -4.35 19.29 9.82
C ALA A 223 -5.19 19.95 10.92
N GLY A 224 -5.51 21.23 10.79
CA GLY A 224 -6.45 21.94 11.67
C GLY A 224 -7.83 21.26 11.63
N GLU A 225 -8.39 21.08 10.44
CA GLU A 225 -9.66 20.38 10.24
C GLU A 225 -9.62 18.95 10.81
N ALA A 226 -8.57 18.18 10.48
CA ALA A 226 -8.40 16.81 10.97
C ALA A 226 -8.25 16.70 12.49
N ARG A 227 -7.79 17.76 13.19
CA ARG A 227 -7.69 17.77 14.66
C ARG A 227 -9.06 17.90 15.31
N GLU A 228 -9.95 18.70 14.71
CA GLU A 228 -11.33 18.89 15.17
C GLU A 228 -12.22 17.66 14.90
N GLU A 229 -11.87 16.87 13.89
CA GLU A 229 -12.57 15.60 13.63
C GLU A 229 -12.38 14.59 14.77
N PRO A 230 -13.45 13.84 15.13
CA PRO A 230 -13.36 12.75 16.09
C PRO A 230 -12.23 11.78 15.71
N LYS A 231 -11.47 11.33 16.71
CA LYS A 231 -10.45 10.30 16.48
C LYS A 231 -11.14 9.03 15.99
N THR A 232 -10.85 8.64 14.75
CA THR A 232 -11.31 7.37 14.19
C THR A 232 -10.20 6.33 14.14
N GLY A 233 -10.58 5.07 14.06
CA GLY A 233 -9.70 3.96 13.71
C GLY A 233 -10.34 3.07 12.64
N LYS A 234 -9.60 2.08 12.13
CA LYS A 234 -10.11 1.10 11.17
C LYS A 234 -10.00 -0.31 11.73
N CYS A 235 -11.08 -1.06 11.61
CA CYS A 235 -11.06 -2.49 11.90
C CYS A 235 -9.94 -3.16 11.09
N GLN A 236 -9.08 -3.93 11.74
CA GLN A 236 -8.00 -4.67 11.06
C GLN A 236 -8.51 -5.88 10.28
N PHE A 237 -9.79 -6.22 10.44
CA PHE A 237 -10.41 -7.32 9.72
C PHE A 237 -11.30 -6.84 8.56
N CYS A 238 -12.32 -6.02 8.85
CA CYS A 238 -13.31 -5.58 7.85
C CYS A 238 -13.11 -4.14 7.36
N GLU A 239 -12.04 -3.48 7.79
CA GLU A 239 -11.65 -2.11 7.39
C GLU A 239 -12.65 -0.97 7.69
N VAL A 240 -13.82 -1.27 8.24
CA VAL A 240 -14.79 -0.26 8.64
C VAL A 240 -14.13 0.77 9.56
N GLN A 241 -14.23 2.02 9.14
CA GLN A 241 -13.79 3.16 9.93
C GLN A 241 -14.86 3.50 10.96
N ALA A 242 -14.47 3.58 12.23
CA ALA A 242 -15.37 3.91 13.33
C ALA A 242 -14.70 4.87 14.32
N ASP A 243 -15.48 5.45 15.21
CA ASP A 243 -14.96 6.19 16.36
C ASP A 243 -14.00 5.29 17.15
N LYS A 244 -12.78 5.78 17.38
CA LYS A 244 -11.72 5.04 18.08
C LYS A 244 -12.15 4.59 19.48
N LYS A 245 -13.05 5.34 20.13
CA LYS A 245 -13.62 4.96 21.44
C LYS A 245 -14.52 3.72 21.39
N LYS A 246 -15.06 3.39 20.21
CA LYS A 246 -15.95 2.25 19.98
C LYS A 246 -15.22 1.01 19.46
N LEU A 247 -13.93 1.12 19.13
CA LEU A 247 -13.14 0.01 18.65
C LEU A 247 -12.58 -0.81 19.82
N TYR A 248 -12.66 -2.13 19.68
CA TYR A 248 -11.95 -3.07 20.52
C TYR A 248 -10.47 -3.05 20.15
N VAL A 249 -9.59 -3.08 21.14
CA VAL A 249 -8.15 -3.18 20.92
C VAL A 249 -7.68 -4.56 21.36
N CYS A 250 -6.79 -5.18 20.59
CA CYS A 250 -6.16 -6.45 20.98
C CYS A 250 -5.53 -6.32 22.36
N ALA A 251 -5.98 -7.15 23.32
CA ALA A 251 -5.55 -7.05 24.70
C ALA A 251 -4.06 -7.34 24.88
N ARG A 252 -3.44 -8.12 23.98
CA ARG A 252 -2.02 -8.49 24.00
C ARG A 252 -1.12 -7.39 23.46
N CYS A 253 -1.27 -7.01 22.19
CA CYS A 253 -0.37 -6.05 21.55
C CYS A 253 -0.75 -4.59 21.72
N LYS A 254 -2.02 -4.30 22.09
CA LYS A 254 -2.57 -2.93 22.16
C LYS A 254 -2.49 -2.11 20.85
N LYS A 255 -2.10 -2.72 19.72
CA LYS A 255 -1.97 -2.06 18.41
C LYS A 255 -3.14 -2.36 17.46
N ALA A 256 -3.60 -3.61 17.41
CA ALA A 256 -4.67 -4.01 16.49
C ALA A 256 -6.05 -3.56 16.99
N GLU A 257 -6.84 -2.94 16.10
CA GLU A 257 -8.18 -2.40 16.40
C GLU A 257 -9.27 -3.17 15.64
N TYR A 258 -10.44 -3.37 16.25
CA TYR A 258 -11.55 -4.14 15.69
C TYR A 258 -12.90 -3.50 16.01
N CYS A 259 -13.86 -3.56 15.08
CA CYS A 259 -15.22 -3.08 15.36
C CYS A 259 -16.01 -4.04 16.27
N SER A 260 -15.58 -5.30 16.40
CA SER A 260 -16.26 -6.31 17.20
C SER A 260 -15.32 -7.45 17.63
N LYS A 261 -15.77 -8.27 18.58
CA LYS A 261 -15.03 -9.48 19.01
C LYS A 261 -14.95 -10.54 17.91
N GLU A 262 -15.98 -10.62 17.07
CA GLU A 262 -16.02 -11.52 15.91
C GLU A 262 -14.93 -11.14 14.91
N CYS A 263 -14.79 -9.84 14.58
CA CYS A 263 -13.71 -9.35 13.72
C CYS A 263 -12.33 -9.64 14.33
N GLN A 264 -12.16 -9.47 15.64
CA GLN A 264 -10.92 -9.83 16.33
C GLN A 264 -10.60 -11.33 16.19
N ALA A 265 -11.58 -12.20 16.40
CA ALA A 265 -11.40 -13.65 16.29
C ALA A 265 -11.09 -14.09 14.85
N LYS A 266 -11.74 -13.47 13.85
CA LYS A 266 -11.43 -13.73 12.44
C LYS A 266 -10.02 -13.26 12.07
N ALA A 267 -9.63 -12.04 12.44
CA ALA A 267 -8.27 -11.55 12.21
C ALA A 267 -7.20 -12.40 12.92
N TRP A 268 -7.49 -12.91 14.12
CA TRP A 268 -6.61 -13.82 14.84
C TRP A 268 -6.30 -15.07 14.01
N LYS A 269 -7.33 -15.70 13.45
CA LYS A 269 -7.22 -16.87 12.58
C LYS A 269 -6.54 -16.53 11.25
N ALA A 270 -6.83 -15.37 10.68
CA ALA A 270 -6.28 -14.91 9.39
C ALA A 270 -4.78 -14.59 9.43
N GLY A 271 -4.19 -14.40 10.61
CA GLY A 271 -2.74 -14.24 10.73
C GLY A 271 -2.28 -13.28 11.81
N HIS A 272 -3.18 -12.51 12.46
CA HIS A 272 -2.76 -11.57 13.51
C HIS A 272 -1.94 -12.28 14.60
N LYS A 273 -2.25 -13.55 14.92
CA LYS A 273 -1.50 -14.36 15.89
C LYS A 273 0.00 -14.45 15.62
N LEU A 274 0.41 -14.44 14.35
CA LEU A 274 1.81 -14.57 13.92
C LEU A 274 2.61 -13.29 14.17
N ASN A 275 1.91 -12.14 14.16
CA ASN A 275 2.52 -10.81 14.20
C ASN A 275 2.11 -10.06 15.49
N CYS A 276 1.50 -10.76 16.46
CA CYS A 276 1.01 -10.16 17.70
C CYS A 276 2.12 -10.14 18.75
N ILE A 277 2.83 -9.02 18.83
CA ILE A 277 3.87 -8.76 19.84
C ILE A 277 3.21 -8.12 21.08
N PRO A 278 3.39 -8.67 22.30
CA PRO A 278 2.90 -8.05 23.54
C PRO A 278 3.31 -6.58 23.69
N ALA A 279 2.44 -5.77 24.29
CA ALA A 279 2.80 -4.39 24.61
C ALA A 279 3.81 -4.36 25.78
N GLY A 280 4.97 -3.73 25.57
CA GLY A 280 6.01 -3.56 26.59
C GLY A 280 7.18 -4.55 26.50
N GLU A 281 7.20 -5.40 25.48
CA GLU A 281 8.38 -6.15 25.00
C GLU A 281 9.03 -5.40 23.83
#